data_AF-A0A8S3IBI2-F1
#
_entry.id   AF-A0A8S3IBI2-F1
#
_cell.length_a   1.000
_cell.length_b   1.000
_cell.length_c   1.000
_cell.angle_alpha   90.00
_cell.angle_beta   90.00
_cell.angle_gamma   90.00
#
_symmetry.space_group_name_H-M   'P 1'
#
loop_
_entity.id
_entity.type
_entity.pdbx_description
1 polymer ?
#
loop_
_entity_poly.entity_id
_entity_poly.type
_entity_poly.pdbx_seq_one_letter_code
_entity_poly.pdbx_strand_id
1 'polypeptide(L)'
;MLLTIILISIVACVVAFYVWTTNNRYDYFKHRGISGPPHCFFFGHYKMLWSSKSLSKQLKEWTGQYGSIYGLFIGTTPMYVVSDVDFLQEVYIKQFSSFHSRMIGNILRIETDGRIHLFRAFGARWRRQRHVINPTFSSAKLKLMSPLVNGCIEAMLNKISTMTTTQHKEINMYELYKRLTMDVICRCAFGIYTDMQNDINNPYLLKSAEVFKTDADDMLLMRLSNLIPSLARPLHDILFSTAEFRRRLIDAIPFLSNFITELP
;
A
#
# COMPACT_ATOMS: atom_id res chain seq x y z
N MET A 1 44.69 -0.01 -17.73
CA MET A 1 45.05 -0.43 -16.35
C MET A 1 44.89 0.68 -15.32
N LEU A 2 45.42 1.89 -15.52
CA LEU A 2 45.24 2.98 -14.54
C LEU A 2 43.76 3.39 -14.37
N LEU A 3 43.05 3.60 -15.48
CA LEU A 3 41.62 3.96 -15.47
C LEU A 3 40.74 2.90 -14.78
N THR A 4 41.03 1.62 -15.00
CA THR A 4 40.30 0.50 -14.39
C THR A 4 40.53 0.44 -12.89
N ILE A 5 41.76 0.70 -12.43
CA ILE A 5 42.09 0.75 -11.00
C ILE A 5 41.38 1.94 -10.34
N ILE A 6 41.42 3.12 -10.97
CA ILE A 6 40.73 4.32 -10.47
C ILE A 6 39.22 4.06 -10.35
N LEU A 7 38.60 3.45 -11.37
CA LEU A 7 37.18 3.14 -11.35
C LEU A 7 36.82 2.17 -10.20
N ILE A 8 37.60 1.11 -10.01
CA ILE A 8 37.39 0.14 -8.93
C ILE A 8 37.54 0.81 -7.56
N SER A 9 38.56 1.66 -7.38
CA SER A 9 38.76 2.40 -6.12
C SER A 9 37.60 3.34 -5.82
N ILE A 10 37.08 4.06 -6.81
CA ILE A 10 35.90 4.92 -6.65
C ILE A 10 34.69 4.08 -6.23
N VAL A 11 34.43 2.97 -6.90
CA VAL A 11 33.31 2.07 -6.57
C VAL A 11 33.46 1.53 -5.14
N ALA A 12 34.66 1.09 -4.74
CA ALA A 12 34.91 0.61 -3.39
C ALA A 12 34.67 1.70 -2.32
N CYS A 13 35.14 2.93 -2.56
CA CYS A 13 34.88 4.07 -1.67
C CYS A 13 33.38 4.39 -1.55
N VAL A 14 32.65 4.39 -2.67
CA VAL A 14 31.19 4.62 -2.68
C VAL A 14 30.46 3.52 -1.90
N VAL A 15 30.83 2.26 -2.09
CA VAL A 15 30.24 1.12 -1.35
C VAL A 15 30.55 1.23 0.14
N ALA A 16 31.79 1.51 0.51
CA ALA A 16 32.18 1.67 1.91
C ALA A 16 31.42 2.83 2.59
N PHE A 17 31.34 3.99 1.93
CA PHE A 17 30.55 5.13 2.40
C PHE A 17 29.06 4.77 2.56
N TYR A 18 28.50 4.04 1.59
CA TYR A 18 27.12 3.59 1.64
C TYR A 18 26.84 2.60 2.80
N VAL A 19 27.72 1.62 3.00
CA VAL A 19 27.63 0.65 4.11
C VAL A 19 27.74 1.37 5.46
N TRP A 20 28.70 2.29 5.59
CA TRP A 20 28.89 3.09 6.80
C TRP A 20 27.66 3.94 7.13
N THR A 21 27.14 4.68 6.15
CA THR A 21 25.92 5.48 6.36
C THR A 21 24.69 4.63 6.68
N THR A 22 24.56 3.45 6.08
CA THR A 22 23.46 2.52 6.33
C THR A 22 23.52 1.93 7.75
N ASN A 23 24.70 1.49 8.19
CA ASN A 23 24.88 1.01 9.56
C ASN A 23 24.53 2.08 10.59
N ASN A 24 25.00 3.32 10.38
CA ASN A 24 24.67 4.42 11.29
C ASN A 24 23.16 4.73 11.36
N ARG A 25 22.40 4.46 10.27
CA ARG A 25 20.93 4.60 10.29
C ARG A 25 20.27 3.54 11.15
N TYR A 26 20.81 2.32 11.21
CA TYR A 26 20.23 1.25 12.02
C TYR A 26 20.41 1.46 13.54
N ASP A 27 21.37 2.30 13.94
CA ASP A 27 21.52 2.72 15.34
C ASP A 27 20.45 3.75 15.79
N TYR A 28 19.55 4.19 14.89
CA TYR A 28 18.54 5.22 15.17
C TYR A 28 17.71 4.96 16.45
N PHE A 29 17.22 3.73 16.64
CA PHE A 29 16.43 3.36 17.82
C PHE A 29 17.31 3.08 19.04
N LYS A 30 18.50 2.51 18.82
CA LYS A 30 19.48 2.26 19.89
C LYS A 30 19.86 3.56 20.60
N HIS A 31 20.14 4.62 19.85
CA HIS A 31 20.42 5.94 20.41
C HIS A 31 19.25 6.59 21.14
N ARG A 32 18.02 6.12 20.92
CA ARG A 32 16.79 6.62 21.55
C ARG A 32 16.29 5.74 22.69
N GLY A 33 17.00 4.64 23.00
CA GLY A 33 16.58 3.68 24.01
C GLY A 33 15.30 2.92 23.63
N ILE A 34 15.04 2.75 22.33
CA ILE A 34 13.83 2.11 21.83
C ILE A 34 14.15 0.69 21.38
N SER A 35 13.42 -0.27 21.94
CA SER A 35 13.51 -1.69 21.64
C SER A 35 12.89 -2.01 20.28
N GLY A 36 13.29 -3.15 19.71
CA GLY A 36 12.74 -3.66 18.48
C GLY A 36 13.35 -5.02 18.11
N PRO A 37 12.72 -5.76 17.20
CA PRO A 37 13.25 -7.02 16.71
C PRO A 37 14.59 -6.84 15.96
N PRO A 38 15.38 -7.93 15.83
CA PRO A 38 16.60 -7.89 15.05
C PRO A 38 16.28 -7.67 13.56
N HIS A 39 17.05 -6.80 12.92
CA HIS A 39 16.88 -6.46 11.51
C HIS A 39 17.92 -7.17 10.64
N CYS A 40 17.59 -7.38 9.38
CA CYS A 40 18.52 -7.84 8.36
C CYS A 40 19.26 -6.63 7.77
N PHE A 41 20.58 -6.72 7.59
CA PHE A 41 21.35 -5.67 6.91
C PHE A 41 20.76 -5.40 5.52
N PHE A 42 20.67 -4.12 5.14
CA PHE A 42 20.08 -3.58 3.90
C PHE A 42 18.55 -3.73 3.75
N PHE A 43 17.97 -4.84 4.18
CA PHE A 43 16.53 -5.11 4.05
C PHE A 43 15.68 -4.67 5.25
N GLY A 44 16.31 -4.34 6.37
CA GLY A 44 15.60 -4.07 7.61
C GLY A 44 14.74 -5.27 8.01
N HIS A 45 13.46 -5.05 8.22
CA HIS A 45 12.48 -6.08 8.56
C HIS A 45 11.69 -6.59 7.36
N TYR A 46 12.02 -6.16 6.13
CA TYR A 46 11.22 -6.53 4.97
C TYR A 46 11.08 -8.03 4.76
N LYS A 47 12.18 -8.77 4.90
CA LYS A 47 12.16 -10.22 4.77
C LYS A 47 11.14 -10.85 5.73
N MET A 48 11.15 -10.43 7.00
CA MET A 48 10.24 -10.96 8.04
C MET A 48 8.79 -10.51 7.83
N LEU A 49 8.58 -9.25 7.43
CA LEU A 49 7.25 -8.71 7.18
C LEU A 49 6.59 -9.32 5.94
N TRP A 50 7.36 -9.63 4.90
CA TRP A 50 6.85 -10.23 3.67
C TRP A 50 6.74 -11.75 3.75
N SER A 51 7.59 -12.42 4.52
CA SER A 51 7.50 -13.87 4.72
C SER A 51 6.46 -14.26 5.77
N SER A 52 5.92 -13.30 6.51
CA SER A 52 4.91 -13.59 7.52
C SER A 52 3.57 -13.94 6.87
N LYS A 53 3.04 -15.12 7.21
CA LYS A 53 1.69 -15.54 6.79
C LYS A 53 0.59 -14.61 7.32
N SER A 54 0.86 -13.87 8.40
CA SER A 54 -0.08 -12.90 8.97
C SER A 54 0.68 -11.76 9.65
N LEU A 55 0.78 -10.64 8.93
CA LEU A 55 1.40 -9.42 9.45
C LEU A 55 0.77 -8.98 10.79
N SER A 56 -0.56 -9.03 10.90
CA SER A 56 -1.27 -8.64 12.13
C SER A 56 -0.88 -9.51 13.32
N LYS A 57 -0.72 -10.83 13.12
CA LYS A 57 -0.28 -11.74 14.18
C LYS A 57 1.17 -11.45 14.59
N GLN A 58 2.05 -11.25 13.61
CA GLN A 58 3.45 -10.92 13.85
C GLN A 58 3.60 -9.61 14.64
N LEU A 59 2.87 -8.57 14.26
CA LEU A 59 2.87 -7.29 14.98
C LEU A 59 2.35 -7.47 16.42
N LYS A 60 1.28 -8.25 16.62
CA LYS A 60 0.76 -8.54 17.95
C LYS A 60 1.78 -9.26 18.85
N GLU A 61 2.51 -10.23 18.31
CA GLU A 61 3.58 -10.94 19.02
C GLU A 61 4.72 -9.99 19.41
N TRP A 62 5.16 -9.13 18.48
CA TRP A 62 6.18 -8.12 18.77
C TRP A 62 5.72 -7.07 19.76
N THR A 63 4.48 -6.60 19.71
CA THR A 63 3.92 -5.72 20.75
C THR A 63 3.97 -6.39 22.12
N GLY A 64 3.68 -7.70 22.20
CA GLY A 64 3.80 -8.47 23.44
C GLY A 64 5.24 -8.59 23.95
N GLN A 65 6.22 -8.66 23.05
CA GLN A 65 7.64 -8.85 23.39
C GLN A 65 8.38 -7.53 23.68
N TYR A 66 8.14 -6.49 22.89
CA TYR A 66 8.91 -5.25 22.91
C TYR A 66 8.16 -4.08 23.56
N GLY A 67 6.89 -4.28 23.91
CA GLY A 67 6.03 -3.29 24.55
C GLY A 67 5.12 -2.54 23.58
N SER A 68 4.39 -1.56 24.11
CA SER A 68 3.39 -0.79 23.35
C SER A 68 4.01 0.14 22.29
N ILE A 69 5.30 0.47 22.40
CA ILE A 69 6.03 1.28 21.44
C ILE A 69 7.37 0.61 21.15
N TYR A 70 7.61 0.28 19.88
CA TYR A 70 8.86 -0.32 19.44
C TYR A 70 9.24 0.12 18.03
N GLY A 71 10.52 -0.04 17.69
CA GLY A 71 11.09 0.36 16.42
C GLY A 71 11.16 -0.79 15.41
N LEU A 72 10.82 -0.49 14.15
CA LEU A 72 11.06 -1.32 12.98
C LEU A 72 11.84 -0.52 11.93
N PHE A 73 12.42 -1.25 10.99
CA PHE A 73 13.07 -0.69 9.81
C PHE A 73 12.43 -1.26 8.55
N ILE A 74 11.95 -0.36 7.70
CA ILE A 74 11.45 -0.68 6.36
C ILE A 74 12.57 -0.32 5.38
N GLY A 75 13.34 -1.32 4.95
CA GLY A 75 14.64 -1.11 4.32
C GLY A 75 15.60 -0.43 5.29
N THR A 76 15.97 0.82 5.00
CA THR A 76 16.80 1.67 5.87
C THR A 76 16.00 2.77 6.58
N THR A 77 14.68 2.80 6.41
CA THR A 77 13.81 3.84 6.98
C THR A 77 13.30 3.41 8.35
N PRO A 78 13.55 4.16 9.44
CA PRO A 78 12.99 3.86 10.75
C PRO A 78 11.47 4.07 10.75
N MET A 79 10.76 3.17 11.40
CA MET A 79 9.31 3.15 11.57
C MET A 79 8.98 2.84 13.03
N TYR A 80 8.07 3.61 13.61
CA TYR A 80 7.52 3.31 14.92
C TYR A 80 6.29 2.43 14.77
N VAL A 81 6.19 1.39 15.59
CA VAL A 81 4.92 0.70 15.83
C VAL A 81 4.41 1.13 17.20
N VAL A 82 3.18 1.62 17.22
CA VAL A 82 2.54 2.19 18.41
C VAL A 82 1.22 1.48 18.64
N SER A 83 1.03 0.99 19.85
CA SER A 83 -0.22 0.40 20.36
C SER A 83 -0.74 1.12 21.61
N ASP A 84 -0.06 2.19 22.04
CA ASP A 84 -0.47 3.04 23.15
C ASP A 84 -1.56 4.03 22.71
N VAL A 85 -2.71 4.03 23.41
CA VAL A 85 -3.90 4.80 23.01
C VAL A 85 -3.67 6.30 23.14
N ASP A 86 -3.01 6.74 24.21
CA ASP A 86 -2.75 8.16 24.47
C ASP A 86 -1.78 8.73 23.42
N PHE A 87 -0.75 7.97 23.05
CA PHE A 87 0.15 8.33 21.97
C PHE A 87 -0.55 8.36 20.61
N LEU A 88 -1.42 7.40 20.33
CA LEU A 88 -2.23 7.39 19.10
C LEU A 88 -3.15 8.62 19.04
N GLN A 89 -3.76 9.02 20.15
CA GLN A 89 -4.54 10.25 20.22
C GLN A 89 -3.68 11.50 19.95
N GLU A 90 -2.46 11.54 20.48
CA GLU A 90 -1.51 12.63 20.20
C GLU A 90 -1.21 12.72 18.69
N VAL A 91 -0.87 11.60 18.05
CA VAL A 91 -0.50 11.56 16.62
C VAL A 91 -1.68 11.83 15.69
N TYR A 92 -2.81 11.14 15.90
CA TYR A 92 -3.93 11.16 14.95
C TYR A 92 -4.89 12.33 15.16
N ILE A 93 -4.93 12.93 16.35
CA ILE A 93 -5.87 14.02 16.67
C ILE A 93 -5.14 15.32 16.93
N LYS A 94 -4.32 15.39 17.99
CA LYS A 94 -3.73 16.66 18.44
C LYS A 94 -2.67 17.19 17.47
N GLN A 95 -1.82 16.32 16.96
CA GLN A 95 -0.71 16.64 16.05
C GLN A 95 -1.02 16.28 14.60
N PHE A 96 -2.29 16.17 14.23
CA PHE A 96 -2.68 15.75 12.88
C PHE A 96 -2.08 16.65 11.79
N SER A 97 -1.89 17.95 12.06
CA SER A 97 -1.21 18.87 11.14
C SER A 97 0.22 18.46 10.79
N SER A 98 0.89 17.71 11.65
CA SER A 98 2.25 17.20 11.46
C SER A 98 2.25 15.77 10.90
N PHE A 99 1.23 14.96 11.23
CA PHE A 99 1.15 13.53 10.88
C PHE A 99 0.10 13.18 9.81
N HIS A 100 -0.42 14.15 9.05
CA HIS A 100 -1.46 13.90 8.04
C HIS A 100 -0.97 13.08 6.83
N SER A 101 0.34 12.97 6.62
CA SER A 101 0.92 12.31 5.44
C SER A 101 1.03 10.79 5.65
N ARG A 102 0.61 10.02 4.65
CA ARG A 102 0.78 8.57 4.64
C ARG A 102 2.16 8.20 4.11
N MET A 103 2.73 7.11 4.62
CA MET A 103 3.92 6.51 4.04
C MET A 103 3.56 5.94 2.67
N ILE A 104 3.94 6.66 1.63
CA ILE A 104 3.88 6.24 0.24
C ILE A 104 5.31 5.90 -0.17
N GLY A 105 5.52 4.78 -0.87
CA GLY A 105 6.86 4.37 -1.33
C GLY A 105 7.54 5.52 -2.07
N ASN A 106 8.84 5.71 -1.86
CA ASN A 106 9.54 6.94 -2.28
C ASN A 106 9.44 7.21 -3.80
N ILE A 107 9.33 6.16 -4.63
CA ILE A 107 9.10 6.27 -6.08
C ILE A 107 7.73 6.88 -6.40
N LEU A 108 6.70 6.58 -5.60
CA LEU A 108 5.32 7.03 -5.83
C LEU A 108 5.06 8.45 -5.31
N ARG A 109 6.02 9.06 -4.61
CA ARG A 109 5.97 10.44 -4.08
C ARG A 109 6.32 11.50 -5.13
N ILE A 110 6.67 11.09 -6.34
CA ILE A 110 7.07 12.02 -7.40
C ILE A 110 5.80 12.62 -8.01
N GLU A 111 5.58 13.91 -7.74
CA GLU A 111 4.40 14.67 -8.13
C GLU A 111 4.46 15.14 -9.59
N THR A 112 4.68 14.22 -10.53
CA THR A 112 4.71 14.58 -11.97
C THR A 112 3.35 14.41 -12.64
N ASP A 113 2.41 13.69 -12.03
CA ASP A 113 1.11 13.38 -12.63
C ASP A 113 -0.06 14.21 -12.04
N GLY A 114 -0.82 14.86 -12.92
CA GLY A 114 -2.08 15.53 -12.59
C GLY A 114 -3.17 14.56 -12.08
N ARG A 115 -3.04 13.25 -12.32
CA ARG A 115 -4.05 12.22 -11.98
C ARG A 115 -3.89 11.58 -10.60
N ILE A 116 -2.99 12.07 -9.75
CA ILE A 116 -2.83 11.52 -8.39
C ILE A 116 -4.13 11.69 -7.59
N HIS A 117 -4.70 10.55 -7.18
CA HIS A 117 -5.91 10.44 -6.37
C HIS A 117 -5.63 10.60 -4.86
N LEU A 118 -6.68 10.75 -4.06
CA LEU A 118 -6.60 11.10 -2.63
C LEU A 118 -5.69 10.17 -1.80
N PHE A 119 -5.70 8.87 -2.09
CA PHE A 119 -4.89 7.89 -1.35
C PHE A 119 -3.38 8.01 -1.61
N ARG A 120 -2.98 8.61 -2.75
CA ARG A 120 -1.59 8.85 -3.12
C ARG A 120 -1.15 10.31 -2.94
N ALA A 121 -2.09 11.23 -2.71
CA ALA A 121 -1.75 12.62 -2.44
C ALA A 121 -1.14 12.77 -1.04
N PHE A 122 -0.24 13.74 -0.88
CA PHE A 122 0.30 14.15 0.42
C PHE A 122 0.30 15.68 0.54
N GLY A 123 0.61 16.19 1.74
CA GLY A 123 0.75 17.64 1.98
C GLY A 123 -0.46 18.49 1.56
N ALA A 124 -0.19 19.64 0.94
CA ALA A 124 -1.20 20.60 0.52
C ALA A 124 -2.17 20.03 -0.53
N ARG A 125 -1.70 19.14 -1.42
CA ARG A 125 -2.53 18.48 -2.43
C ARG A 125 -3.57 17.58 -1.77
N TRP A 126 -3.14 16.74 -0.83
CA TRP A 126 -4.05 15.90 -0.05
C TRP A 126 -5.09 16.74 0.70
N ARG A 127 -4.65 17.83 1.37
CA ARG A 127 -5.54 18.74 2.10
C ARG A 127 -6.60 19.34 1.19
N ARG A 128 -6.22 19.79 -0.02
CA ARG A 128 -7.14 20.33 -1.02
C ARG A 128 -8.15 19.29 -1.50
N GLN A 129 -7.69 18.10 -1.89
CA GLN A 129 -8.57 17.02 -2.36
C GLN A 129 -9.53 16.57 -1.25
N ARG A 130 -9.05 16.45 -0.01
CA ARG A 130 -9.87 16.07 1.15
C ARG A 130 -10.95 17.12 1.44
N HIS A 131 -10.59 18.40 1.36
CA HIS A 131 -11.55 19.50 1.54
C HIS A 131 -12.70 19.44 0.51
N VAL A 132 -12.40 19.11 -0.75
CA VAL A 132 -13.42 18.97 -1.81
C VAL A 132 -14.31 17.75 -1.60
N ILE A 133 -13.76 16.62 -1.14
CA ILE A 133 -14.48 15.35 -1.03
C ILE A 133 -15.30 15.24 0.26
N ASN A 134 -14.83 15.81 1.38
CA ASN A 134 -15.48 15.68 2.69
C ASN A 134 -16.99 16.02 2.72
N PRO A 135 -17.47 17.10 2.08
CA PRO A 135 -18.90 17.46 2.10
C PRO A 135 -19.83 16.38 1.53
N THR A 136 -19.34 15.55 0.60
CA THR A 136 -20.09 14.45 -0.03
C THR A 136 -20.51 13.39 0.98
N PHE A 137 -19.77 13.24 2.09
CA PHE A 137 -20.04 12.26 3.13
C PHE A 137 -20.71 12.86 4.39
N SER A 138 -21.34 14.04 4.26
CA SER A 138 -22.15 14.61 5.34
C SER A 138 -23.42 13.77 5.61
N SER A 139 -23.93 13.80 6.84
CA SER A 139 -25.13 13.04 7.23
C SER A 139 -26.33 13.32 6.33
N ALA A 140 -26.49 14.56 5.86
CA ALA A 140 -27.55 14.93 4.92
C ALA A 140 -27.39 14.23 3.56
N LYS A 141 -26.17 14.19 3.00
CA LYS A 141 -25.89 13.50 1.73
C LYS A 141 -26.02 11.98 1.88
N LEU A 142 -25.56 11.40 2.98
CA LEU A 142 -25.72 9.98 3.28
C LEU A 142 -27.21 9.59 3.39
N LYS A 143 -28.04 10.44 4.00
CA LYS A 143 -29.49 10.22 4.06
C LYS A 143 -30.13 10.20 2.67
N LEU A 144 -29.66 11.03 1.74
CA LEU A 144 -30.11 11.02 0.35
C LEU A 144 -29.66 9.77 -0.42
N MET A 145 -28.51 9.20 -0.07
CA MET A 145 -28.01 7.95 -0.68
C MET A 145 -28.71 6.70 -0.14
N SER A 146 -29.26 6.76 1.08
CA SER A 146 -29.86 5.59 1.77
C SER A 146 -30.89 4.82 0.93
N PRO A 147 -31.84 5.45 0.21
CA PRO A 147 -32.78 4.71 -0.63
C PRO A 147 -32.10 3.93 -1.76
N LEU A 148 -31.03 4.49 -2.35
CA LEU A 148 -30.26 3.80 -3.40
C LEU A 148 -29.55 2.57 -2.86
N VAL A 149 -28.94 2.69 -1.67
CA VAL A 149 -28.28 1.60 -0.96
C VAL A 149 -29.28 0.50 -0.60
N ASN A 150 -30.45 0.87 -0.06
CA ASN A 150 -31.49 -0.08 0.30
C ASN A 150 -31.99 -0.86 -0.93
N GLY A 151 -32.19 -0.19 -2.06
CA GLY A 151 -32.58 -0.85 -3.31
C GLY A 151 -31.53 -1.86 -3.81
N CYS A 152 -30.23 -1.59 -3.61
CA CYS A 152 -29.19 -2.58 -3.88
C CYS A 152 -29.25 -3.77 -2.92
N ILE A 153 -29.49 -3.52 -1.63
CA ILE A 153 -29.58 -4.58 -0.61
C ILE A 153 -30.79 -5.47 -0.86
N GLU A 154 -31.95 -4.89 -1.15
CA GLU A 154 -33.18 -5.64 -1.48
C GLU A 154 -32.97 -6.55 -2.70
N ALA A 155 -32.31 -6.06 -3.75
CA ALA A 155 -31.95 -6.88 -4.91
C ALA A 155 -31.07 -8.09 -4.52
N MET A 156 -30.09 -7.89 -3.64
CA MET A 156 -29.23 -8.98 -3.14
C MET A 156 -30.04 -9.98 -2.31
N LEU A 157 -30.92 -9.51 -1.44
CA LEU A 157 -31.76 -10.37 -0.59
C LEU A 157 -32.71 -11.23 -1.43
N ASN A 158 -33.36 -10.64 -2.44
CA ASN A 158 -34.20 -11.37 -3.39
C ASN A 158 -33.40 -12.43 -4.16
N LYS A 159 -32.15 -12.12 -4.51
CA LYS A 159 -31.23 -13.10 -5.12
C LYS A 159 -30.89 -14.24 -4.17
N ILE A 160 -30.59 -13.94 -2.90
CA ILE A 160 -30.31 -14.98 -1.90
C ILE A 160 -31.54 -15.87 -1.72
N SER A 161 -32.73 -15.30 -1.54
CA SER A 161 -33.97 -16.07 -1.36
C SER A 161 -34.26 -16.99 -2.55
N THR A 162 -34.04 -16.52 -3.77
CA THR A 162 -34.23 -17.34 -4.98
C THR A 162 -33.22 -18.48 -5.05
N MET A 163 -31.94 -18.23 -4.77
CA MET A 163 -30.90 -19.26 -4.77
C MET A 163 -31.15 -20.33 -3.69
N THR A 164 -31.58 -19.92 -2.48
CA THR A 164 -31.87 -20.87 -1.39
C THR A 164 -33.11 -21.72 -1.67
N THR A 165 -34.16 -21.12 -2.25
CA THR A 165 -35.43 -21.82 -2.52
C THR A 165 -35.35 -22.77 -3.72
N THR A 166 -34.55 -22.44 -4.74
CA THR A 166 -34.54 -23.18 -6.00
C THR A 166 -33.34 -24.11 -6.18
N GLN A 167 -32.19 -23.78 -5.59
CA GLN A 167 -30.93 -24.46 -5.91
C GLN A 167 -30.30 -25.21 -4.73
N HIS A 168 -30.77 -24.99 -3.49
CA HIS A 168 -30.23 -25.60 -2.25
C HIS A 168 -28.69 -25.66 -2.23
N LYS A 169 -28.05 -24.60 -2.73
CA LYS A 169 -26.60 -24.57 -2.98
C LYS A 169 -25.90 -23.70 -1.95
N GLU A 170 -24.67 -24.06 -1.63
CA GLU A 170 -23.76 -23.19 -0.89
C GLU A 170 -23.59 -21.84 -1.60
N ILE A 171 -23.74 -20.75 -0.85
CA ILE A 171 -23.68 -19.39 -1.37
C ILE A 171 -22.33 -18.78 -0.99
N ASN A 172 -21.57 -18.38 -2.00
CA ASN A 172 -20.36 -17.59 -1.79
C ASN A 172 -20.73 -16.13 -1.48
N MET A 173 -20.79 -15.79 -0.18
CA MET A 173 -21.12 -14.45 0.29
C MET A 173 -20.12 -13.38 -0.15
N TYR A 174 -18.83 -13.74 -0.32
CA TYR A 174 -17.81 -12.78 -0.74
C TYR A 174 -18.10 -12.24 -2.15
N GLU A 175 -18.47 -13.10 -3.08
CA GLU A 175 -18.84 -12.68 -4.44
C GLU A 175 -20.11 -11.84 -4.48
N LEU A 176 -21.09 -12.13 -3.61
CA LEU A 176 -22.29 -11.30 -3.49
C LEU A 176 -21.97 -9.92 -2.94
N TYR A 177 -21.19 -9.82 -1.86
CA TYR A 177 -20.81 -8.54 -1.27
C TYR A 177 -19.95 -7.69 -2.22
N LYS A 178 -19.08 -8.33 -3.01
CA LYS A 178 -18.31 -7.65 -4.05
C LYS A 178 -19.22 -6.97 -5.07
N ARG A 179 -20.24 -7.68 -5.57
CA ARG A 179 -21.20 -7.13 -6.54
C ARG A 179 -22.12 -6.09 -5.92
N LEU A 180 -22.61 -6.33 -4.70
CA LEU A 180 -23.40 -5.36 -3.95
C LEU A 180 -22.63 -4.04 -3.78
N THR A 181 -21.36 -4.12 -3.36
CA THR A 181 -20.52 -2.93 -3.15
C THR A 181 -20.35 -2.14 -4.44
N MET A 182 -20.10 -2.83 -5.55
CA MET A 182 -19.96 -2.18 -6.85
C MET A 182 -21.27 -1.55 -7.34
N ASP A 183 -22.40 -2.21 -7.17
CA ASP A 183 -23.72 -1.68 -7.51
C ASP A 183 -24.04 -0.41 -6.69
N VAL A 184 -23.76 -0.44 -5.37
CA VAL A 184 -23.90 0.72 -4.48
C VAL A 184 -23.03 1.89 -4.95
N ILE A 185 -21.76 1.63 -5.30
CA ILE A 185 -20.85 2.67 -5.81
C ILE A 185 -21.39 3.25 -7.13
N CYS A 186 -21.82 2.41 -8.07
CA CYS A 186 -22.36 2.86 -9.36
C CYS A 186 -23.59 3.74 -9.22
N ARG A 187 -24.54 3.36 -8.36
CA ARG A 187 -25.75 4.15 -8.13
C ARG A 187 -25.45 5.43 -7.37
N CYS A 188 -24.68 5.37 -6.29
CA CYS A 188 -24.47 6.52 -5.42
C CYS A 188 -23.47 7.54 -5.98
N ALA A 189 -22.37 7.07 -6.57
CA ALA A 189 -21.30 7.95 -7.05
C ALA A 189 -21.50 8.43 -8.49
N PHE A 190 -22.07 7.58 -9.35
CA PHE A 190 -22.21 7.88 -10.79
C PHE A 190 -23.65 8.04 -11.25
N GLY A 191 -24.65 7.71 -10.41
CA GLY A 191 -26.07 7.72 -10.82
C GLY A 191 -26.40 6.67 -11.87
N ILE A 192 -25.55 5.64 -12.02
CA ILE A 192 -25.70 4.60 -13.05
C ILE A 192 -26.43 3.42 -12.44
N TYR A 193 -27.54 3.03 -13.08
CA TYR A 193 -28.31 1.84 -12.72
C TYR A 193 -27.84 0.68 -13.60
N THR A 194 -27.10 -0.25 -13.01
CA THR A 194 -26.57 -1.45 -13.68
C THR A 194 -26.97 -2.68 -12.90
N ASP A 195 -27.32 -3.75 -13.60
CA ASP A 195 -27.64 -5.05 -12.98
C ASP A 195 -26.37 -5.86 -12.63
N MET A 196 -25.42 -5.25 -11.91
CA MET A 196 -24.14 -5.88 -11.56
C MET A 196 -24.28 -7.08 -10.64
N GLN A 197 -25.41 -7.21 -9.97
CA GLN A 197 -25.65 -8.34 -9.08
C GLN A 197 -25.98 -9.60 -9.88
N ASN A 198 -26.65 -9.47 -11.03
CA ASN A 198 -26.98 -10.60 -11.90
C ASN A 198 -26.00 -10.78 -13.06
N ASP A 199 -25.45 -9.70 -13.60
CA ASP A 199 -24.48 -9.74 -14.69
C ASP A 199 -23.03 -9.86 -14.18
N ILE A 200 -22.50 -11.08 -14.24
CA ILE A 200 -21.12 -11.40 -13.84
C ILE A 200 -20.10 -10.81 -14.84
N ASN A 201 -20.51 -10.61 -16.09
CA ASN A 201 -19.65 -10.10 -17.16
C ASN A 201 -19.74 -8.58 -17.30
N ASN A 202 -20.34 -7.90 -16.31
CA ASN A 202 -20.50 -6.46 -16.35
C ASN A 202 -19.13 -5.76 -16.51
N PRO A 203 -18.97 -4.87 -17.49
CA PRO A 203 -17.67 -4.25 -17.79
C PRO A 203 -17.13 -3.43 -16.62
N TYR A 204 -17.99 -2.80 -15.82
CA TYR A 204 -17.57 -2.04 -14.64
C TYR A 204 -17.05 -2.96 -13.53
N LEU A 205 -17.70 -4.10 -13.32
CA LEU A 205 -17.25 -5.11 -12.35
C LEU A 205 -15.89 -5.67 -12.76
N LEU A 206 -15.72 -6.07 -14.01
CA LEU A 206 -14.46 -6.62 -14.52
C LEU A 206 -13.33 -5.59 -14.44
N LYS A 207 -13.57 -4.35 -14.90
CA LYS A 207 -12.56 -3.30 -14.88
C LYS A 207 -12.18 -2.85 -13.48
N SER A 208 -13.15 -2.79 -12.56
CA SER A 208 -12.87 -2.49 -11.14
C SER A 208 -11.98 -3.54 -10.50
N ALA A 209 -12.14 -4.82 -10.86
CA ALA A 209 -11.31 -5.89 -10.32
C ALA A 209 -9.85 -5.74 -10.75
N GLU A 210 -9.59 -5.20 -11.95
CA GLU A 210 -8.23 -4.90 -12.42
C GLU A 210 -7.55 -3.79 -11.60
N VAL A 211 -8.29 -2.81 -11.07
CA VAL A 211 -7.73 -1.75 -10.22
C VAL A 211 -7.13 -2.32 -8.92
N PHE A 212 -7.71 -3.41 -8.41
CA PHE A 212 -7.25 -4.07 -7.20
C PHE A 212 -6.23 -5.18 -7.48
N LYS A 213 -6.00 -5.55 -8.74
CA LYS A 213 -4.87 -6.41 -9.11
C LYS A 213 -3.60 -5.59 -8.97
N THR A 214 -2.82 -5.87 -7.94
CA THR A 214 -1.50 -5.28 -7.80
C THR A 214 -0.58 -5.98 -8.79
N ASP A 215 -0.06 -5.26 -9.77
CA ASP A 215 0.96 -5.78 -10.69
C ASP A 215 2.20 -6.16 -9.87
N ALA A 216 2.70 -7.38 -10.04
CA ALA A 216 3.87 -7.88 -9.32
C ALA A 216 5.08 -6.95 -9.55
N ASP A 217 5.16 -6.39 -10.75
CA ASP A 217 6.15 -5.40 -11.17
C ASP A 217 6.08 -4.11 -10.34
N ASP A 218 4.88 -3.55 -10.14
CA ASP A 218 4.69 -2.32 -9.35
C ASP A 218 5.01 -2.54 -7.88
N MET A 219 4.68 -3.72 -7.36
CA MET A 219 5.02 -4.09 -6.00
C MET A 219 6.53 -4.19 -5.82
N LEU A 220 7.25 -4.84 -6.74
CA LEU A 220 8.71 -4.94 -6.69
C LEU A 220 9.38 -3.57 -6.77
N LEU A 221 8.94 -2.70 -7.68
CA LEU A 221 9.49 -1.36 -7.81
C LEU A 221 9.28 -0.52 -6.56
N MET A 222 8.09 -0.61 -5.96
CA MET A 222 7.81 0.04 -4.68
C MET A 222 8.74 -0.49 -3.57
N ARG A 223 9.00 -1.80 -3.54
CA ARG A 223 9.90 -2.43 -2.56
C ARG A 223 11.35 -1.95 -2.75
N LEU A 224 11.87 -1.95 -3.98
CA LEU A 224 13.22 -1.47 -4.29
C LEU A 224 13.40 0.02 -3.92
N SER A 225 12.37 0.85 -4.16
CA SER A 225 12.39 2.29 -3.82
C SER A 225 12.63 2.60 -2.36
N ASN A 226 12.24 1.67 -1.49
CA ASN A 226 12.31 1.84 -0.05
C ASN A 226 13.60 1.24 0.54
N LEU A 227 14.29 0.36 -0.21
CA LEU A 227 15.63 -0.12 0.16
C LEU A 227 16.65 1.01 0.04
N ILE A 228 16.61 1.76 -1.06
CA ILE A 228 17.52 2.89 -1.32
C ILE A 228 16.71 4.16 -1.64
N PRO A 229 16.27 4.92 -0.62
CA PRO A 229 15.47 6.13 -0.82
C PRO A 229 16.12 7.17 -1.73
N SER A 230 17.45 7.29 -1.72
CA SER A 230 18.21 8.24 -2.54
C SER A 230 18.20 7.89 -4.03
N LEU A 231 18.03 6.62 -4.38
CA LEU A 231 17.92 6.17 -5.77
C LEU A 231 16.48 6.21 -6.28
N ALA A 232 15.48 6.44 -5.41
CA ALA A 232 14.07 6.40 -5.81
C ALA A 232 13.72 7.37 -6.94
N ARG A 233 14.29 8.59 -6.95
CA ARG A 233 14.06 9.58 -8.02
C ARG A 233 14.67 9.18 -9.36
N PRO A 234 15.99 8.93 -9.46
CA PRO A 234 16.58 8.49 -10.73
C PRO A 234 16.00 7.15 -11.19
N LEU A 235 15.70 6.21 -10.28
CA LEU A 235 15.04 4.95 -10.64
C LEU A 235 13.65 5.19 -11.21
N HIS A 236 12.83 6.06 -10.59
CA HIS A 236 11.54 6.47 -11.14
C HIS A 236 11.69 7.08 -12.53
N ASP A 237 12.58 8.06 -12.71
CA ASP A 237 12.71 8.76 -13.99
C ASP A 237 13.17 7.82 -15.10
N ILE A 238 14.04 6.85 -14.81
CA ILE A 238 14.46 5.82 -15.77
C ILE A 238 13.33 4.81 -16.04
N LEU A 239 12.63 4.33 -15.00
CA LEU A 239 11.56 3.33 -15.12
C LEU A 239 10.31 3.85 -15.81
N PHE A 240 9.92 5.10 -15.52
CA PHE A 240 8.72 5.74 -16.04
C PHE A 240 9.00 6.56 -17.32
N SER A 241 10.25 6.73 -17.75
CA SER A 241 10.57 7.28 -19.08
C SER A 241 10.51 6.24 -20.20
N THR A 242 10.69 4.94 -19.92
CA THR A 242 10.62 3.89 -20.94
C THR A 242 9.94 2.62 -20.42
N ALA A 243 8.72 2.35 -20.91
CA ALA A 243 7.97 1.14 -20.58
C ALA A 243 8.74 -0.16 -20.90
N GLU A 244 9.68 -0.09 -21.84
CA GLU A 244 10.54 -1.20 -22.27
C GLU A 244 11.67 -1.52 -21.28
N PHE A 245 12.21 -0.51 -20.58
CA PHE A 245 13.22 -0.70 -19.54
C PHE A 245 12.61 -1.34 -18.28
N ARG A 246 11.36 -0.98 -17.92
CA ARG A 246 10.60 -1.63 -16.83
C ARG A 246 10.56 -3.15 -17.02
N ARG A 247 10.23 -3.63 -18.24
CA ARG A 247 10.22 -5.07 -18.56
C ARG A 247 11.62 -5.69 -18.45
N ARG A 248 12.62 -5.10 -19.10
CA ARG A 248 13.98 -5.66 -19.13
C ARG A 248 14.65 -5.73 -17.75
N LEU A 249 14.40 -4.77 -16.86
CA LEU A 249 14.99 -4.76 -15.52
C LEU A 249 14.42 -5.87 -14.63
N ILE A 250 13.15 -6.21 -14.81
CA ILE A 250 12.47 -7.28 -14.08
C ILE A 250 12.94 -8.65 -14.59
N ASP A 251 13.11 -8.78 -15.91
CA ASP A 251 13.62 -10.00 -16.54
C ASP A 251 15.13 -10.26 -16.25
N ALA A 252 15.91 -9.19 -16.03
CA ALA A 252 17.37 -9.28 -15.90
C ALA A 252 17.89 -9.67 -14.50
N ILE A 253 17.04 -9.77 -13.48
CA ILE A 253 17.48 -10.10 -12.11
C ILE A 253 16.84 -11.42 -11.66
N PRO A 254 17.49 -12.58 -11.89
CA PRO A 254 17.00 -13.91 -11.49
C PRO A 254 16.78 -14.04 -9.96
N PHE A 255 17.49 -13.24 -9.16
CA PHE A 255 17.28 -13.16 -7.71
C PHE A 255 15.90 -12.60 -7.34
N LEU A 256 15.32 -11.76 -8.21
CA LEU A 256 14.00 -11.16 -8.01
C LEU A 256 12.87 -12.04 -8.53
N SER A 257 13.09 -12.87 -9.56
CA SER A 257 12.09 -13.83 -10.04
C SER A 257 11.73 -14.85 -8.96
N ASN A 258 12.72 -15.36 -8.23
CA ASN A 258 12.50 -16.30 -7.11
C ASN A 258 11.73 -15.66 -5.95
N PHE A 259 11.83 -14.34 -5.78
CA PHE A 259 11.06 -13.58 -4.77
C PHE A 259 9.62 -13.30 -5.21
N ILE A 260 9.34 -13.35 -6.52
CA ILE A 260 8.02 -13.19 -7.11
C ILE A 260 7.28 -14.53 -7.15
N THR A 261 7.98 -15.64 -7.45
CA THR A 261 7.38 -16.99 -7.59
C THR A 261 7.05 -17.68 -6.27
N GLU A 262 7.56 -17.21 -5.13
CA GLU A 262 7.23 -17.73 -3.79
C GLU A 262 6.00 -17.07 -3.13
N LEU A 263 5.23 -16.26 -3.87
CA LEU A 263 4.01 -15.63 -3.35
C LEU A 263 2.77 -16.46 -3.73
N PRO A 264 1.86 -16.73 -2.78
CA PRO A 264 0.54 -17.29 -3.08
C PRO A 264 -0.38 -16.30 -3.82
#